data_AF-A0A1F9L019-F1
#
_entry.id   AF-A0A1F9L019-F1
#
_cell.length_a   1.000
_cell.length_b   1.000
_cell.length_c   1.000
_cell.angle_alpha   90.00
_cell.angle_beta   90.00
_cell.angle_gamma   90.00
#
_symmetry.space_group_name_H-M   'P 1'
#
loop_
_entity.id
_entity.type
_entity.pdbx_description
1 polymer ?
#
loop_
_entity_poly.entity_id
_entity_poly.type
_entity_poly.pdbx_seq_one_letter_code
_entity_poly.pdbx_strand_id
1 'polypeptide(L)'
;MAFVGPSLILLFNHRLTAPQEADARASLGVQRIVEPPPEIQTIWSQVPSDPDNLADWLTPVADWLAGVAKPGDFVLIQGEFGATFRMVSEAFRLELTPIYSTTDRKAVEQHLEDGSVQITHTFSHVRFRRYEG
;
A
#
# COMPACT_ATOMS: atom_id res chain seq x y z
N MET A 1 -21.65 22.89 -4.70
CA MET A 1 -21.14 21.62 -4.15
C MET A 1 -19.68 21.82 -3.82
N ALA A 2 -19.26 21.57 -2.58
CA ALA A 2 -17.84 21.62 -2.24
C ALA A 2 -17.14 20.46 -2.96
N PHE A 3 -16.04 20.75 -3.67
CA PHE A 3 -15.20 19.71 -4.25
C PHE A 3 -14.52 18.97 -3.09
N VAL A 4 -14.92 17.73 -2.86
CA VAL A 4 -14.20 16.83 -1.95
C VAL A 4 -13.01 16.30 -2.75
N GLY A 5 -11.80 16.60 -2.31
CA GLY A 5 -10.57 16.14 -2.95
C GLY A 5 -10.43 14.61 -2.92
N PRO A 6 -9.41 14.07 -3.62
CA PRO A 6 -9.26 12.63 -3.78
C PRO A 6 -9.05 11.92 -2.44
N SER A 7 -9.40 10.64 -2.42
CA SER A 7 -9.16 9.72 -1.32
C SER A 7 -7.87 8.94 -1.56
N LEU A 8 -7.21 8.50 -0.48
CA LEU A 8 -6.16 7.49 -0.53
C LEU A 8 -6.69 6.20 0.10
N ILE A 9 -6.89 5.18 -0.72
CA ILE A 9 -7.28 3.85 -0.29
C ILE A 9 -6.02 3.04 0.02
N LEU A 10 -5.99 2.34 1.15
CA LEU A 10 -4.81 1.59 1.59
C LEU A 10 -4.92 0.10 1.23
N LEU A 11 -3.92 -0.42 0.53
CA LEU A 11 -3.70 -1.84 0.24
C LEU A 11 -2.22 -2.17 0.44
N PHE A 12 -1.81 -2.27 1.69
CA PHE A 12 -0.45 -2.61 2.07
C PHE A 12 -0.38 -3.32 3.43
N ASN A 13 0.73 -3.99 3.70
CA ASN A 13 0.87 -4.88 4.87
C ASN A 13 1.18 -4.15 6.20
N HIS A 14 1.32 -2.83 6.15
CA HIS A 14 1.76 -2.02 7.28
C HIS A 14 0.72 -0.95 7.60
N ARG A 15 0.89 -0.29 8.74
CA ARG A 15 0.11 0.90 9.08
C ARG A 15 0.69 2.12 8.42
N LEU A 16 -0.17 3.07 8.06
CA LEU A 16 0.28 4.34 7.49
C LEU A 16 1.03 5.11 8.58
N THR A 17 2.24 5.53 8.27
CA THR A 17 3.05 6.33 9.19
C THR A 17 2.69 7.80 9.07
N ALA A 18 2.92 8.59 10.12
CA ALA A 18 2.67 10.03 10.09
C ALA A 18 3.40 10.75 8.93
N PRO A 19 4.66 10.42 8.58
CA PRO A 19 5.32 10.99 7.40
C PRO A 19 4.62 10.62 6.07
N GLN A 20 4.11 9.40 5.93
CA GLN A 20 3.37 8.98 4.73
C GLN A 20 2.04 9.71 4.61
N GLU A 21 1.31 9.89 5.70
CA GLU A 21 0.07 10.68 5.70
C GLU A 21 0.35 12.15 5.34
N ALA A 22 1.40 12.74 5.93
CA ALA A 22 1.78 14.11 5.63
C ALA A 22 2.15 14.30 4.15
N ASP A 23 2.95 13.40 3.57
CA ASP A 23 3.27 13.43 2.13
C ASP A 23 2.01 13.23 1.29
N ALA A 24 1.15 12.26 1.61
CA ALA A 24 -0.07 12.01 0.84
C ALA A 24 -0.97 13.24 0.77
N ARG A 25 -1.08 14.00 1.86
CA ARG A 25 -1.83 15.26 1.88
C ARG A 25 -1.14 16.35 1.08
N ALA A 26 0.18 16.49 1.22
CA ALA A 26 0.95 17.57 0.60
C ALA A 26 1.17 17.39 -0.91
N SER A 27 1.58 16.19 -1.35
CA SER A 27 1.96 15.91 -2.74
C SER A 27 0.80 15.39 -3.60
N LEU A 28 -0.17 14.69 -3.00
CA LEU A 28 -1.30 14.12 -3.74
C LEU A 28 -2.62 14.90 -3.53
N GLY A 29 -2.67 15.83 -2.58
CA GLY A 29 -3.88 16.60 -2.26
C GLY A 29 -5.00 15.77 -1.65
N VAL A 30 -4.67 14.62 -1.06
CA VAL A 30 -5.64 13.68 -0.49
C VAL A 30 -6.35 14.30 0.71
N GLN A 31 -7.69 14.21 0.73
CA GLN A 31 -8.50 14.71 1.84
C GLN A 31 -8.93 13.61 2.80
N ARG A 32 -9.12 12.38 2.30
CA ARG A 32 -9.59 11.23 3.08
C ARG A 32 -8.64 10.06 2.91
N ILE A 33 -8.36 9.36 4.00
CA ILE A 33 -7.65 8.08 3.97
C ILE A 33 -8.66 7.00 4.33
N VAL A 34 -8.69 5.92 3.53
CA VAL A 34 -9.63 4.82 3.68
C VAL A 34 -8.84 3.55 3.94
N GLU A 35 -8.97 3.02 5.15
CA GLU A 35 -8.38 1.74 5.53
C GLU A 35 -9.32 0.58 5.15
N PRO A 36 -8.78 -0.58 4.77
CA PRO A 36 -9.58 -1.77 4.57
C PRO A 36 -10.15 -2.26 5.91
N PRO A 37 -11.38 -2.80 5.92
CA PRO A 37 -11.88 -3.47 7.10
C PRO A 37 -11.03 -4.73 7.39
N PRO A 38 -11.02 -5.22 8.65
CA PRO A 38 -10.11 -6.28 9.10
C PRO A 38 -10.09 -7.55 8.22
N GLU A 39 -11.25 -7.93 7.69
CA GLU A 39 -11.41 -9.08 6.79
C GLU A 39 -10.68 -8.88 5.47
N ILE A 40 -10.75 -7.69 4.86
CA ILE A 40 -10.04 -7.36 3.62
C ILE A 40 -8.54 -7.22 3.89
N GLN A 41 -8.17 -6.60 5.02
CA GLN A 41 -6.77 -6.49 5.42
C GLN A 41 -6.12 -7.86 5.64
N THR A 42 -6.86 -8.83 6.20
CA THR A 42 -6.40 -10.20 6.37
C THR A 42 -6.12 -10.86 5.02
N ILE A 43 -7.04 -10.78 4.07
CA ILE A 43 -6.88 -11.36 2.73
C ILE A 43 -5.65 -10.77 2.02
N TRP A 44 -5.47 -9.45 2.12
CA TRP A 44 -4.33 -8.76 1.50
C TRP A 44 -2.98 -9.13 2.14
N SER A 45 -2.93 -9.21 3.48
CA SER A 45 -1.67 -9.44 4.21
C SER A 45 -1.26 -10.91 4.30
N GLN A 46 -2.20 -11.84 4.08
CA GLN A 46 -1.99 -13.28 4.21
C GLN A 46 -2.20 -14.00 2.88
N VAL A 47 -1.63 -13.45 1.80
CA VAL A 47 -1.61 -14.15 0.50
C VAL A 47 -0.93 -15.52 0.70
N PRO A 48 -1.64 -16.64 0.49
CA PRO A 48 -1.07 -17.96 0.71
C PRO A 48 0.08 -18.22 -0.27
N SER A 49 0.99 -19.13 0.10
CA SER A 49 2.09 -19.55 -0.77
C SER A 49 1.68 -20.54 -1.86
N ASP A 50 0.50 -21.16 -1.73
CA ASP A 50 0.00 -22.24 -2.60
C ASP A 50 -1.44 -22.02 -3.11
N PRO A 51 -1.90 -20.80 -3.45
CA PRO A 51 -3.23 -20.68 -4.04
C PRO A 51 -3.19 -21.28 -5.45
N ASP A 52 -4.06 -22.27 -5.69
CA ASP A 52 -4.35 -22.76 -7.05
C ASP A 52 -4.76 -21.60 -7.99
N ASN A 53 -5.42 -20.56 -7.44
CA ASN A 53 -5.79 -19.35 -8.17
C ASN A 53 -5.74 -18.08 -7.31
N LEU A 54 -4.69 -17.27 -7.49
CA LEU A 54 -4.53 -15.97 -6.82
C LEU A 54 -5.63 -14.95 -7.18
N ALA A 55 -6.26 -15.06 -8.36
CA ALA A 55 -7.32 -14.14 -8.75
C ALA A 55 -8.57 -14.30 -7.86
N ASP A 56 -9.00 -15.53 -7.63
CA ASP A 56 -10.17 -15.82 -6.80
C ASP A 56 -9.95 -15.39 -5.35
N TRP A 57 -8.73 -15.55 -4.84
CA TRP A 57 -8.35 -15.07 -3.51
C TRP A 57 -8.51 -13.54 -3.36
N LEU A 58 -8.21 -12.79 -4.41
CA LEU A 58 -8.24 -11.32 -4.39
C LEU A 58 -9.59 -10.73 -4.75
N THR A 59 -10.57 -11.53 -5.20
CA THR A 59 -11.91 -11.05 -5.53
C THR A 59 -12.54 -10.18 -4.44
N PRO A 60 -12.51 -10.55 -3.14
CA PRO A 60 -13.08 -9.70 -2.10
C PRO A 60 -12.35 -8.35 -1.96
N VAL A 61 -11.04 -8.31 -2.24
CA VAL A 61 -10.25 -7.06 -2.21
C VAL A 61 -10.63 -6.16 -3.38
N ALA A 62 -10.82 -6.73 -4.58
CA ALA A 62 -11.26 -6.00 -5.76
C ALA A 62 -12.68 -5.45 -5.60
N ASP A 63 -13.61 -6.27 -5.09
CA ASP A 63 -14.99 -5.86 -4.84
C ASP A 63 -15.07 -4.74 -3.79
N TRP A 64 -14.31 -4.88 -2.70
CA TRP A 64 -14.20 -3.82 -1.70
C TRP A 64 -13.65 -2.53 -2.30
N LEU A 65 -12.55 -2.60 -3.06
CA LEU A 65 -11.94 -1.44 -3.70
C LEU A 65 -12.93 -0.73 -4.64
N ALA A 66 -13.62 -1.48 -5.50
CA ALA A 66 -14.63 -0.95 -6.41
C ALA A 66 -15.84 -0.32 -5.68
N GLY A 67 -16.18 -0.82 -4.49
CA GLY A 67 -17.28 -0.30 -3.68
C GLY A 67 -16.96 1.01 -2.95
N VAL A 68 -15.70 1.28 -2.64
CA VAL A 68 -15.28 2.45 -1.84
C VAL A 68 -14.63 3.57 -2.66
N ALA A 69 -14.01 3.22 -3.78
CA ALA A 69 -13.22 4.16 -4.58
C ALA A 69 -14.05 4.85 -5.66
N LYS A 70 -13.55 5.99 -6.14
CA LYS A 70 -14.08 6.73 -7.30
C LYS A 70 -12.97 7.02 -8.30
N PRO A 71 -13.28 7.18 -9.60
CA PRO A 71 -12.30 7.60 -10.59
C PRO A 71 -11.50 8.81 -10.12
N GLY A 72 -10.17 8.73 -10.25
CA GLY A 72 -9.24 9.75 -9.79
C GLY A 72 -8.78 9.62 -8.32
N ASP A 73 -9.37 8.73 -7.51
CA ASP A 73 -8.81 8.40 -6.20
C ASP A 73 -7.46 7.70 -6.32
N PHE A 74 -6.63 7.79 -5.27
CA PHE A 74 -5.36 7.11 -5.16
C PHE A 74 -5.52 5.78 -4.42
N VAL A 75 -4.74 4.77 -4.80
CA VAL A 75 -4.62 3.51 -4.05
C VAL A 75 -3.15 3.26 -3.74
N LEU A 76 -2.79 3.20 -2.46
CA LEU A 76 -1.47 2.74 -2.03
C LEU A 76 -1.42 1.21 -2.09
N ILE A 77 -0.75 0.65 -3.10
CA ILE A 77 -0.64 -0.81 -3.31
C ILE A 77 0.80 -1.25 -3.05
N GLN A 78 1.03 -2.07 -2.03
CA GLN A 78 2.36 -2.61 -1.73
C GLN A 78 2.27 -3.90 -0.90
N GLY A 79 2.72 -5.03 -1.44
CA GLY A 79 2.64 -6.32 -0.75
C GLY A 79 3.30 -7.45 -1.53
N GLU A 80 2.67 -8.63 -1.53
CA GLU A 80 3.07 -9.76 -2.36
C GLU A 80 3.03 -9.36 -3.85
N PHE A 81 4.00 -9.83 -4.64
CA PHE A 81 4.23 -9.35 -6.01
C PHE A 81 3.08 -9.67 -6.96
N GLY A 82 2.57 -10.91 -6.92
CA GLY A 82 1.43 -11.32 -7.74
C GLY A 82 0.16 -10.55 -7.39
N ALA A 83 -0.12 -10.39 -6.10
CA ALA A 83 -1.27 -9.63 -5.62
C ALA A 83 -1.17 -8.15 -5.98
N THR A 84 0.02 -7.56 -5.83
CA THR A 84 0.32 -6.19 -6.23
C THR A 84 0.07 -5.99 -7.72
N PHE A 85 0.63 -6.84 -8.59
CA PHE A 85 0.45 -6.73 -10.04
C PHE A 85 -1.03 -6.79 -10.44
N ARG A 86 -1.78 -7.73 -9.88
CA ARG A 86 -3.22 -7.87 -10.15
C ARG A 86 -4.02 -6.65 -9.70
N MET A 87 -3.80 -6.18 -8.48
CA MET A 87 -4.55 -5.05 -7.95
C MET A 87 -4.16 -3.71 -8.58
N VAL A 88 -2.92 -3.56 -9.07
CA VAL A 88 -2.53 -2.42 -9.91
C VAL A 88 -3.31 -2.41 -11.22
N SER A 89 -3.42 -3.57 -11.89
CA SER A 89 -4.19 -3.71 -13.13
C SER A 89 -5.67 -3.39 -12.90
N GLU A 90 -6.24 -3.87 -11.79
CA GLU A 90 -7.61 -3.59 -11.40
C GLU A 90 -7.83 -2.11 -11.06
N ALA A 91 -6.89 -1.48 -10.36
CA ALA A 91 -6.95 -0.05 -10.08
C ALA A 91 -6.97 0.79 -11.36
N PHE A 92 -6.17 0.44 -12.38
CA PHE A 92 -6.25 1.10 -13.69
C PHE A 92 -7.60 0.88 -14.37
N ARG A 93 -8.16 -0.33 -14.33
CA ARG A 93 -9.49 -0.64 -14.87
C ARG A 93 -10.60 0.18 -14.22
N LEU A 94 -10.45 0.52 -12.94
CA LEU A 94 -11.35 1.35 -12.15
C LEU A 94 -11.08 2.86 -12.27
N GLU A 95 -10.18 3.28 -13.19
CA GLU A 95 -9.77 4.68 -13.38
C GLU A 95 -9.16 5.32 -12.12
N LEU A 96 -8.53 4.51 -11.27
CA LEU A 96 -7.81 4.94 -10.07
C LEU A 96 -6.35 5.24 -10.41
N THR A 97 -5.67 5.91 -9.48
CA THR A 97 -4.22 6.15 -9.57
C THR A 97 -3.48 5.24 -8.57
N PRO A 98 -3.00 4.05 -8.99
CA PRO A 98 -2.22 3.18 -8.12
C PRO A 98 -0.83 3.79 -7.86
N ILE A 99 -0.42 3.79 -6.59
CA ILE A 99 0.86 4.32 -6.11
C ILE A 99 1.53 3.35 -5.13
N TYR A 100 2.83 3.50 -4.91
CA TYR A 100 3.60 2.80 -3.88
C TYR A 100 4.52 3.76 -3.11
N SER A 101 4.86 3.38 -1.88
CA SER A 101 5.74 4.16 -1.03
C SER A 101 7.19 3.75 -1.28
N THR A 102 8.02 4.71 -1.69
CA THR A 102 9.47 4.48 -1.77
C THR A 102 10.14 4.80 -0.44
N THR A 103 11.12 3.97 -0.06
CA THR A 103 11.83 4.09 1.21
C THR A 103 13.33 4.26 1.02
N ASP A 104 13.92 5.13 1.82
CA ASP A 104 15.35 5.11 2.08
C ASP A 104 15.64 4.03 3.13
N ARG A 105 16.79 3.35 2.98
CA ARG A 105 17.15 2.17 3.77
C ARG A 105 18.52 2.38 4.38
N LYS A 106 18.58 2.38 5.71
CA LYS A 106 19.82 2.44 6.47
C LYS A 106 20.00 1.16 7.27
N ALA A 107 21.16 0.53 7.14
CA ALA A 107 21.60 -0.56 8.01
C ALA A 107 22.72 -0.05 8.92
N VAL A 108 22.63 -0.36 10.21
CA VAL A 108 23.67 -0.06 11.20
C VAL A 108 24.07 -1.36 11.87
N GLU A 109 25.37 -1.66 11.84
CA GLU A 109 25.95 -2.80 12.54
C GLU A 109 26.55 -2.34 13.87
N GLN A 110 26.26 -3.09 14.93
CA GLN A 110 26.81 -2.86 16.25
C GLN A 110 27.45 -4.17 16.74
N HIS A 111 28.75 -4.13 17.05
CA HIS A 111 29.43 -5.22 17.71
C HIS A 111 29.14 -5.14 19.21
N LEU A 112 28.57 -6.20 19.77
CA LEU A 112 28.21 -6.29 21.18
C LEU A 112 29.37 -6.91 21.99
N GLU A 113 29.39 -6.65 23.29
CA GLU A 113 30.46 -7.11 24.21
C GLU A 113 30.56 -8.65 24.29
N ASP A 114 29.46 -9.36 23.99
CA ASP A 114 29.41 -10.82 23.94
C ASP A 114 29.96 -11.42 22.62
N GLY A 115 30.44 -10.58 21.71
CA GLY A 115 30.98 -10.97 20.41
C GLY A 115 29.92 -11.16 19.32
N SER A 116 28.63 -10.95 19.63
CA SER A 116 27.58 -10.96 18.61
C SER A 116 27.52 -9.65 17.83
N VAL A 117 26.96 -9.71 16.61
CA VAL A 117 26.73 -8.54 15.75
C VAL A 117 25.23 -8.29 15.64
N GLN A 118 24.80 -7.11 16.05
CA GLN A 118 23.43 -6.65 15.89
C GLN A 118 23.31 -5.79 14.63
N ILE A 119 22.39 -6.14 13.74
CA ILE A 119 22.08 -5.35 12.53
C ILE A 119 20.71 -4.70 12.72
N THR A 120 20.66 -3.38 12.67
CA THR A 120 19.41 -2.61 12.70
C THR A 120 19.11 -2.05 11.32
N HIS A 121 17.97 -2.44 10.74
CA HIS A 121 17.46 -1.85 9.51
C HIS A 121 16.42 -0.77 9.81
N THR A 122 16.64 0.44 9.33
CA THR A 122 15.68 1.55 9.36
C THR A 122 15.18 1.84 7.95
N PHE A 123 13.86 1.88 7.81
CA PHE A 123 13.18 2.23 6.55
C PHE A 123 12.43 3.53 6.77
N SER A 124 12.69 4.54 5.94
CA SER A 124 12.04 5.84 6.04
C SER A 124 11.36 6.18 4.72
N HIS A 125 10.09 6.57 4.78
CA HIS A 125 9.36 7.03 3.60
C HIS A 125 10.05 8.24 2.97
N VAL A 126 10.20 8.22 1.64
CA VAL A 126 10.81 9.30 0.85
C VAL A 126 9.75 10.04 0.04
N ARG A 127 8.97 9.29 -0.73
CA ARG A 127 7.86 9.81 -1.54
C ARG A 127 6.97 8.68 -2.06
N PHE A 128 5.77 9.02 -2.49
CA PHE A 128 4.97 8.16 -3.35
C PHE A 128 5.46 8.17 -4.81
N ARG A 129 5.29 7.03 -5.50
CA ARG A 129 5.46 6.91 -6.94
C ARG A 129 4.23 6.24 -7.54
N ARG A 130 3.81 6.69 -8.71
CA ARG A 130 2.76 6.02 -9.48
C ARG A 130 3.30 4.72 -10.06
N TYR A 131 2.48 3.68 -10.09
CA TYR A 131 2.73 2.55 -10.98
C TYR A 131 2.54 2.99 -12.43
N GLU A 132 3.32 2.42 -13.35
CA GLU A 132 3.20 2.64 -14.78
C GLU A 132 2.55 1.41 -15.40
N GLY A 133 1.64 1.61 -16.34
CA GLY A 133 0.85 0.57 -17.00
C GLY A 133 0.69 0.86 -18.49
#